data_AF-A0A958XUM8-F1
#
_entry.id   AF-A0A958XUM8-F1
#
_cell.length_a   1.000
_cell.length_b   1.000
_cell.length_c   1.000
_cell.angle_alpha   90.00
_cell.angle_beta   90.00
_cell.angle_gamma   90.00
#
_symmetry.space_group_name_H-M   'P 1'
#
loop_
_entity.id
_entity.type
_entity.pdbx_description
1 polymer ?
#
loop_
_entity_poly.entity_id
_entity_poly.type
_entity_poly.pdbx_seq_one_letter_code
_entity_poly.pdbx_strand_id
1 'polypeptide(L)'
;MKASSIYQHEKSFRDNGIDSFGKKFILTPETVTIPGESTKLTLLDCRRDNNDNSFYYQEVVHKKRIVLHFTAGYLKGDIATLTTPYYHVSVPFIVARSGDIYNPWASKYWSYHLG
;
A
#
# COMPACT_ATOMS: atom_id res chain seq x y z
N MET A 1 -18.93 3.26 11.27
CA MET A 1 -17.88 4.31 11.39
C MET A 1 -18.47 5.64 10.91
N LYS A 2 -18.14 6.77 11.54
CA LYS A 2 -18.62 8.10 11.10
C LYS A 2 -17.65 8.65 10.06
N ALA A 3 -18.14 9.18 8.93
CA ALA A 3 -17.28 9.71 7.87
C ALA A 3 -16.29 10.78 8.37
N SER A 4 -16.69 11.58 9.38
CA SER A 4 -15.84 12.59 10.00
C SER A 4 -14.61 12.03 10.72
N SER A 5 -14.58 10.74 11.08
CA SER A 5 -13.42 10.12 11.75
C SER A 5 -12.37 9.58 10.77
N ILE A 6 -12.66 9.51 9.47
CA ILE A 6 -11.75 8.95 8.45
C ILE A 6 -10.39 9.63 8.50
N TYR A 7 -10.36 10.96 8.53
CA TYR A 7 -9.12 11.74 8.59
C TYR A 7 -8.24 11.32 9.77
N GLN A 8 -8.83 11.11 10.96
CA GLN A 8 -8.10 10.70 12.16
C GLN A 8 -7.54 9.28 12.04
N HIS A 9 -8.29 8.36 11.42
CA HIS A 9 -7.81 7.00 11.17
C HIS A 9 -6.62 6.99 10.19
N GLU A 10 -6.71 7.76 9.10
CA GLU A 10 -5.62 7.86 8.11
C GLU A 10 -4.39 8.58 8.70
N LYS A 11 -4.59 9.64 9.48
CA LYS A 11 -3.51 10.32 10.19
C LYS A 11 -2.83 9.39 11.20
N SER A 12 -3.61 8.64 11.98
CA SER A 12 -3.06 7.67 12.94
C SER A 12 -2.16 6.65 12.24
N PHE A 13 -2.57 6.11 11.08
CA PHE A 13 -1.73 5.18 10.34
C PHE A 13 -0.42 5.83 9.88
N ARG A 14 -0.44 7.07 9.39
CA ARG A 14 0.81 7.80 9.07
C ARG A 14 1.72 7.98 10.27
N ASP A 15 1.16 8.37 11.41
CA ASP A 15 1.94 8.68 12.60
C ASP A 15 2.57 7.44 13.23
N ASN A 16 1.86 6.31 13.22
CA ASN A 16 2.24 5.14 13.99
C ASN A 16 2.40 3.85 13.18
N GLY A 17 2.06 3.82 11.89
CA GLY A 17 2.16 2.63 11.04
C GLY A 17 1.30 1.45 11.50
N ILE A 18 0.27 1.64 12.33
CA ILE A 18 -0.59 0.56 12.83
C ILE A 18 -1.90 0.55 12.05
N ASP A 19 -2.21 -0.56 11.39
CA ASP A 19 -3.42 -0.75 10.60
C ASP A 19 -4.67 -1.00 11.47
N SER A 20 -5.84 -1.19 10.83
CA SER A 20 -7.10 -1.43 11.56
C SER A 20 -7.17 -2.81 12.23
N PHE A 21 -6.30 -3.76 11.90
CA PHE A 21 -6.18 -5.06 12.54
C PHE A 21 -5.05 -5.10 13.59
N GLY A 22 -4.40 -3.97 13.86
CA GLY A 22 -3.30 -3.87 14.82
C GLY A 22 -1.94 -4.31 14.29
N LYS A 23 -1.83 -4.58 12.98
CA LYS A 23 -0.55 -4.93 12.35
C LYS A 23 0.30 -3.67 12.20
N LYS A 24 1.60 -3.81 12.49
CA LYS A 24 2.58 -2.72 12.45
C LYS A 24 3.36 -2.70 11.14
N PHE A 25 3.58 -1.50 10.63
CA PHE A 25 4.34 -1.25 9.42
C PHE A 25 5.47 -0.29 9.72
N ILE A 26 6.60 -0.52 9.05
CA ILE A 26 7.73 0.38 8.98
C ILE A 26 7.50 1.23 7.74
N LEU A 27 7.29 2.54 7.94
CA LEU A 27 7.06 3.51 6.87
C LEU A 27 8.36 4.26 6.59
N THR A 28 8.94 4.06 5.42
CA THR A 28 10.20 4.70 5.02
C THR A 28 10.00 5.52 3.76
N PRO A 29 10.23 6.84 3.77
CA PRO A 29 10.19 7.64 2.55
C PRO A 29 11.26 7.19 1.57
N GLU A 30 10.84 6.92 0.34
CA GLU A 30 11.71 6.63 -0.80
C GLU A 30 11.46 7.68 -1.89
N THR A 31 12.53 8.18 -2.50
CA THR A 31 12.45 9.12 -3.61
C THR A 31 13.02 8.49 -4.85
N VAL A 32 12.21 8.42 -5.91
CA VAL A 32 12.61 7.87 -7.21
C VAL A 32 12.65 8.98 -8.25
N THR A 33 13.66 8.94 -9.10
CA THR A 33 13.74 9.83 -10.26
C THR A 33 12.87 9.27 -11.37
N ILE A 34 12.07 10.13 -12.00
CA ILE A 34 11.26 9.72 -13.16
C ILE A 34 12.15 9.81 -14.40
N PRO A 35 12.38 8.71 -15.14
CA PRO A 35 13.22 8.74 -16.33
C PRO A 35 12.70 9.77 -17.35
N GLY A 36 13.59 10.65 -17.80
CA GLY A 36 13.26 11.70 -18.77
C GLY A 36 12.64 12.96 -18.18
N GLU A 37 12.44 13.03 -16.86
CA GLU A 37 11.94 14.22 -16.16
C GLU A 37 12.93 14.74 -15.12
N SER A 38 12.89 16.04 -14.83
CA SER A 38 13.60 16.63 -13.69
C SER A 38 12.88 16.41 -12.36
N THR A 39 11.62 15.99 -12.41
CA THR A 39 10.77 15.73 -11.26
C THR A 39 11.16 14.44 -10.55
N LYS A 40 10.93 14.42 -9.23
CA LYS A 40 11.10 13.23 -8.39
C LYS A 40 9.75 12.84 -7.80
N LEU A 41 9.52 11.54 -7.67
CA LEU A 41 8.34 10.99 -7.01
C LEU A 41 8.75 10.49 -5.62
N THR A 42 8.02 10.92 -4.60
CA THR A 42 8.17 10.40 -3.24
C THR A 42 7.07 9.39 -2.96
N LEU A 43 7.47 8.23 -2.45
CA LEU A 43 6.59 7.17 -1.98
C LEU A 43 7.02 6.72 -0.58
N LEU A 44 6.16 5.97 0.09
CA LEU A 44 6.42 5.36 1.39
C LEU A 44 6.55 3.86 1.19
N ASP A 45 7.76 3.33 1.34
CA ASP A 45 7.95 1.90 1.54
C ASP A 45 7.23 1.50 2.83
N CYS A 46 6.29 0.56 2.73
CA CYS A 46 5.30 0.28 3.74
C CYS A 46 5.35 -1.21 4.11
N ARG A 47 6.45 -1.64 4.73
CA ARG A 47 6.70 -3.06 5.01
C ARG A 47 6.14 -3.48 6.34
N ARG A 48 5.65 -4.71 6.43
CA ARG A 48 5.33 -5.34 7.71
C ARG A 48 6.58 -5.41 8.57
N ASP A 49 6.45 -5.03 9.83
CA ASP A 49 7.54 -5.05 10.81
C ASP A 49 8.13 -6.45 11.04
N ASN A 50 7.32 -7.48 10.81
CA ASN A 50 7.70 -8.89 10.92
C ASN A 50 8.10 -9.54 9.58
N ASN A 51 8.29 -8.76 8.51
CA ASN A 51 8.61 -9.25 7.15
C ASN A 51 7.60 -10.25 6.57
N ASP A 52 6.35 -10.25 7.04
CA ASP A 52 5.29 -11.06 6.45
C ASP A 52 5.04 -10.63 4.99
N ASN A 53 5.17 -11.59 4.07
CA ASN A 53 4.94 -11.42 2.63
C ASN A 53 3.87 -12.38 2.11
N SER A 54 3.11 -13.04 2.99
CA SER A 54 2.15 -14.11 2.64
C SER A 54 0.89 -13.63 1.90
N PHE A 55 0.75 -12.32 1.68
CA PHE A 55 -0.42 -11.71 1.02
C PHE A 55 -0.21 -11.41 -0.46
N TYR A 56 0.95 -11.78 -1.03
CA TYR A 56 1.26 -11.68 -2.45
C TYR A 56 2.25 -12.79 -2.86
N TYR A 57 2.42 -12.99 -4.17
CA TYR A 57 3.36 -13.98 -4.72
C TYR A 57 4.65 -13.30 -5.13
N GLN A 58 5.78 -13.80 -4.65
CA GLN A 58 7.12 -13.30 -5.02
C GLN A 58 7.60 -13.79 -6.41
N GLU A 59 6.67 -14.17 -7.29
CA GLU A 59 6.92 -14.46 -8.69
C GLU A 59 7.13 -13.15 -9.46
N VAL A 60 8.22 -13.04 -10.21
CA VAL A 60 8.49 -11.88 -11.06
C VAL A 60 7.70 -11.99 -12.36
N VAL A 61 6.81 -11.04 -12.60
CA VAL A 61 5.94 -11.01 -13.79
C VAL A 61 6.18 -9.74 -14.59
N HIS A 62 6.45 -9.88 -15.89
CA HIS A 62 6.58 -8.75 -16.81
C HIS A 62 5.21 -8.14 -17.11
N LYS A 63 4.98 -6.92 -16.61
CA LYS A 63 3.69 -6.23 -16.68
C LYS A 63 3.58 -5.43 -17.97
N LYS A 64 2.46 -5.56 -18.67
CA LYS A 64 2.16 -4.84 -19.92
C LYS A 64 1.16 -3.69 -19.75
N ARG A 65 0.47 -3.64 -18.62
CA ARG A 65 -0.63 -2.71 -18.34
C ARG A 65 -0.64 -2.31 -16.87
N ILE A 66 -1.23 -1.15 -16.60
CA ILE A 66 -1.55 -0.66 -15.26
C ILE A 66 -3.07 -0.72 -15.11
N VAL A 67 -3.54 -1.14 -13.94
CA VAL A 67 -4.97 -1.15 -13.59
C VAL A 67 -5.17 -0.28 -12.37
N LEU A 68 -6.18 0.59 -12.42
CA LEU A 68 -6.56 1.48 -11.34
C LEU A 68 -7.84 0.95 -10.70
N HIS A 69 -7.80 0.79 -9.39
CA HIS A 69 -8.95 0.43 -8.55
C HIS A 69 -9.27 1.57 -7.62
N PHE A 70 -10.55 1.74 -7.28
CA PHE A 70 -10.93 2.55 -6.14
C PHE A 70 -11.33 1.63 -4.98
N THR A 71 -10.97 1.99 -3.75
CA THR A 71 -11.41 1.29 -2.54
C THR A 71 -12.66 1.96 -1.98
N ALA A 72 -13.60 1.16 -1.47
CA ALA A 72 -14.73 1.65 -0.69
C ALA A 72 -14.36 1.64 0.80
N GLY A 73 -13.40 2.49 1.20
CA GLY A 73 -12.78 2.39 2.51
C GLY A 73 -11.96 3.60 2.91
N TYR A 74 -10.98 3.38 3.80
CA TYR A 74 -10.02 4.35 4.30
C TYR A 74 -8.66 3.68 4.48
N LEU A 75 -7.58 4.44 4.29
CA LEU A 75 -6.21 3.91 4.18
C LEU A 75 -5.89 2.82 5.22
N LYS A 76 -6.19 3.09 6.50
CA LYS A 76 -5.87 2.20 7.62
C LYS A 76 -6.60 0.86 7.55
N GLY A 77 -7.83 0.84 7.02
CA GLY A 77 -8.58 -0.40 6.76
C GLY A 77 -8.19 -1.08 5.44
N ASP A 78 -7.86 -0.28 4.43
CA ASP A 78 -7.41 -0.77 3.12
C ASP A 78 -6.08 -1.53 3.25
N ILE A 79 -5.09 -0.95 3.96
CA ILE A 79 -3.83 -1.62 4.31
C ILE A 79 -4.10 -2.92 5.05
N ALA A 80 -5.00 -2.90 6.04
CA ALA A 80 -5.30 -4.09 6.83
C ALA A 80 -5.82 -5.25 5.99
N THR A 81 -6.74 -4.94 5.06
CA THR A 81 -7.38 -5.90 4.17
C THR A 81 -6.41 -6.41 3.11
N LEU A 82 -5.74 -5.50 2.40
CA LEU A 82 -4.82 -5.80 1.28
C LEU A 82 -3.53 -6.48 1.74
N THR A 83 -3.26 -6.55 3.04
CA THR A 83 -2.13 -7.27 3.63
C THR A 83 -2.59 -8.40 4.56
N THR A 84 -3.80 -8.92 4.33
CA THR A 84 -4.31 -10.08 5.08
C THR A 84 -3.51 -11.33 4.72
N PRO A 85 -2.89 -12.01 5.70
CA PRO A 85 -2.09 -13.20 5.44
C PRO A 85 -2.86 -14.22 4.59
N TYR A 86 -2.20 -14.75 3.57
CA TYR A 86 -2.74 -15.76 2.64
C TYR A 86 -3.97 -15.35 1.83
N TYR A 87 -4.41 -14.09 1.89
CA TYR A 87 -5.57 -13.61 1.13
C TYR A 87 -5.28 -13.47 -0.37
N HIS A 88 -4.03 -13.16 -0.74
CA HIS A 88 -3.52 -13.05 -2.12
C HIS A 88 -4.32 -12.13 -3.06
N VAL A 89 -5.12 -11.22 -2.48
CA VAL A 89 -5.76 -10.09 -3.16
C VAL A 89 -5.14 -8.82 -2.57
N SER A 90 -4.10 -8.32 -3.24
CA SER A 90 -3.29 -7.20 -2.81
C SER A 90 -2.88 -6.34 -4.01
N VAL A 91 -2.43 -5.12 -3.76
CA VAL A 91 -1.91 -4.21 -4.78
C VAL A 91 -0.56 -3.64 -4.36
N PRO A 92 0.36 -3.40 -5.30
CA PRO A 92 1.69 -2.88 -4.95
C PRO A 92 1.65 -1.39 -4.58
N PHE A 93 0.65 -0.63 -5.03
CA PHE A 93 0.56 0.80 -4.75
C PHE A 93 -0.82 1.16 -4.22
N ILE A 94 -0.85 1.96 -3.15
CA ILE A 94 -2.07 2.52 -2.57
C ILE A 94 -1.88 4.03 -2.48
N VAL A 95 -2.74 4.77 -3.18
CA VAL A 95 -2.73 6.24 -3.13
C VAL A 95 -3.79 6.67 -2.11
N ALA A 96 -3.35 7.27 -1.00
CA ALA A 96 -4.25 7.75 0.04
C ALA A 96 -4.95 9.05 -0.38
N ARG A 97 -6.01 9.41 0.33
CA ARG A 97 -6.71 10.70 0.14
C ARG A 97 -5.82 11.93 0.36
N SER A 98 -4.73 11.79 1.12
CA SER A 98 -3.73 12.84 1.28
C SER A 98 -2.85 13.05 0.05
N GLY A 99 -2.87 12.13 -0.92
CA GLY A 99 -1.94 12.09 -2.05
C GLY A 99 -0.67 11.28 -1.79
N ASP A 100 -0.44 10.83 -0.55
CA ASP A 100 0.69 9.96 -0.22
C ASP A 100 0.53 8.59 -0.90
N ILE A 101 1.65 8.06 -1.42
CA ILE A 101 1.70 6.76 -2.08
C ILE A 101 2.37 5.75 -1.15
N TYR A 102 1.69 4.67 -0.82
CA TYR A 102 2.21 3.57 -0.02
C TYR A 102 2.55 2.40 -0.92
N ASN A 103 3.74 1.82 -0.72
CA ASN A 103 4.22 0.66 -1.44
C ASN A 103 4.41 -0.51 -0.46
N PRO A 104 3.40 -1.40 -0.29
CA PRO A 104 3.52 -2.51 0.67
C PRO A 104 4.45 -3.63 0.18
N TRP A 105 4.65 -3.74 -1.13
CA TRP A 105 5.52 -4.73 -1.76
C TRP A 105 5.95 -4.29 -3.17
N ALA A 106 7.09 -4.79 -3.64
CA ALA A 106 7.68 -4.36 -4.92
C ALA A 106 6.84 -4.75 -6.14
N SER A 107 6.55 -3.79 -7.02
CA SER A 107 5.65 -3.96 -8.18
C SER A 107 6.09 -4.98 -9.23
N LYS A 108 7.32 -5.53 -9.15
CA LYS A 108 7.76 -6.65 -10.01
C LYS A 108 7.02 -7.96 -9.70
N TYR A 109 6.49 -8.10 -8.48
CA TYR A 109 5.79 -9.30 -8.00
C TYR A 109 4.31 -9.35 -8.41
N TRP A 110 3.56 -10.38 -7.99
CA TRP A 110 2.16 -10.59 -8.41
C TRP A 110 1.19 -10.76 -7.24
N SER A 111 -0.07 -10.39 -7.47
CA SER A 111 -1.21 -10.67 -6.58
C SER A 111 -2.51 -10.64 -7.39
N TYR A 112 -3.55 -11.35 -6.98
CA TYR A 112 -4.78 -11.56 -7.76
C TYR A 112 -5.79 -10.41 -7.63
N HIS A 113 -5.38 -9.18 -7.98
CA HIS A 113 -6.24 -8.00 -7.91
C HIS A 113 -7.13 -7.78 -9.15
N LEU A 114 -7.24 -8.74 -10.07
CA LEU A 114 -8.02 -8.62 -11.32
C LEU A 114 -9.24 -9.55 -11.40
N GLY A 115 -9.42 -10.44 -10.42
CA GLY A 115 -10.36 -11.57 -10.52
C GLY A 115 -9.69 -12.79 -11.11
#